data_AF-A0A7H0GJD9-F1
#
_entry.id   AF-A0A7H0GJD9-F1
#
_cell.length_a   1.000
_cell.length_b   1.000
_cell.length_c   1.000
_cell.angle_alpha   90.00
_cell.angle_beta   90.00
_cell.angle_gamma   90.00
#
_symmetry.space_group_name_H-M   'P 1'
#
loop_
_entity.id
_entity.type
_entity.pdbx_description
1 polymer ?
#
loop_
_entity_poly.entity_id
_entity_poly.type
_entity_poly.pdbx_seq_one_letter_code
_entity_poly.pdbx_strand_id
1 'polypeptide(L)'
;MNTLTDNKEKVNTTNEIINDPFGYDAVSVSNEVNTNSVTQEIDPTDTTKLSKFAKLKIEAKVAKDMVRYYELCELEKVYNQEQKEKTKQLKDSSTQQNNQVNPQLEYAWFAKTQTHYSVDVFEENVNMYVWNKQFWEIQSNFEAVTKALNWLEANHFFHANERKATEAYKTATHYMKRLPARPNYTLIPLLNTWIVPTQEGQLEVVEPTMDIGVTYVINTELNTKDLPAKQFRKFNQTEPVNTKVYYEPKPLPESSMFRKFIESSLPDPQVRQLVQEYCGYTLTNSIKHQVAQIWEGDGANGKSVLLKLMEKLHNKVAALDLDKLEGFALALSAMLHLLWWLRHQRVVSTNSN
;
A
#
# COMPACT_ATOMS: atom_id res chain seq x y z
N MET A 1 -61.78 -34.32 12.01
CA MET A 1 -62.70 -33.32 11.45
C MET A 1 -61.87 -32.06 11.18
N ASN A 2 -61.88 -31.63 9.91
CA ASN A 2 -61.35 -30.40 9.31
C ASN A 2 -59.82 -30.23 9.31
N THR A 3 -59.08 -30.72 8.30
CA THR A 3 -58.92 -30.35 6.87
C THR A 3 -57.93 -29.21 6.61
N LEU A 4 -57.14 -29.41 5.53
CA LEU A 4 -56.28 -28.48 4.76
C LEU A 4 -54.80 -28.51 5.17
N THR A 5 -53.78 -28.71 4.32
CA THR A 5 -53.64 -29.11 2.90
C THR A 5 -52.14 -29.32 2.65
N ASP A 6 -51.79 -30.31 1.82
CA ASP A 6 -50.48 -30.45 1.16
C ASP A 6 -50.11 -29.21 0.33
N ASN A 7 -48.82 -28.82 0.32
CA ASN A 7 -48.05 -28.65 -0.93
C ASN A 7 -46.58 -28.22 -0.72
N LYS A 8 -45.68 -29.12 -1.15
CA LYS A 8 -44.50 -28.96 -2.01
C LYS A 8 -43.63 -27.68 -1.95
N GLU A 9 -42.37 -27.93 -1.59
CA GLU A 9 -41.11 -27.46 -2.20
C GLU A 9 -41.13 -26.21 -3.09
N LYS A 10 -40.42 -25.17 -2.63
CA LYS A 10 -39.56 -24.34 -3.48
C LYS A 10 -38.24 -24.04 -2.76
N VAL A 11 -37.16 -24.54 -3.35
CA VAL A 11 -35.78 -24.15 -3.08
C VAL A 11 -35.61 -22.69 -3.47
N ASN A 12 -35.30 -21.83 -2.50
CA ASN A 12 -34.83 -20.47 -2.74
C ASN A 12 -33.35 -20.40 -2.38
N THR A 13 -32.50 -20.55 -3.39
CA THR A 13 -31.09 -20.15 -3.34
C THR A 13 -31.04 -18.62 -3.41
N THR A 14 -30.89 -17.97 -2.27
CA THR A 14 -30.45 -16.57 -2.21
C THR A 14 -28.95 -16.52 -2.51
N ASN A 15 -28.63 -16.09 -3.73
CA ASN A 15 -27.29 -15.62 -4.07
C ASN A 15 -27.05 -14.28 -3.36
N GLU A 16 -26.35 -14.31 -2.23
CA GLU A 16 -25.69 -13.13 -1.71
C GLU A 16 -24.49 -12.82 -2.60
N ILE A 17 -24.54 -11.65 -3.23
CA ILE A 17 -23.50 -11.07 -4.04
C ILE A 17 -22.35 -10.69 -3.11
N ILE A 18 -21.28 -11.49 -3.15
CA ILE A 18 -19.98 -11.13 -2.58
C ILE A 18 -19.38 -10.09 -3.53
N ASN A 19 -19.29 -8.84 -3.06
CA ASN A 19 -18.55 -7.79 -3.74
C ASN A 19 -17.06 -8.14 -3.71
N ASP A 20 -16.49 -8.40 -4.88
CA ASP A 20 -15.06 -8.50 -5.14
C ASP A 20 -14.40 -7.12 -4.94
N PRO A 21 -13.39 -6.97 -4.05
CA PRO A 21 -12.75 -5.69 -3.82
C PRO A 21 -11.64 -5.34 -4.84
N PHE A 22 -11.40 -6.15 -5.89
CA PHE A 22 -10.36 -5.86 -6.88
C PHE A 22 -10.86 -6.04 -8.31
N GLY A 23 -11.63 -5.06 -8.78
CA GLY A 23 -12.07 -4.96 -10.17
C GLY A 23 -10.90 -4.91 -11.15
N TYR A 24 -10.66 -6.03 -11.82
CA TYR A 24 -9.88 -6.13 -13.04
C TYR A 24 -10.65 -6.99 -14.05
N ASP A 25 -11.30 -6.34 -15.02
CA ASP A 25 -11.86 -7.00 -16.19
C ASP A 25 -10.73 -7.58 -17.04
N ALA A 26 -10.70 -8.91 -17.15
CA ALA A 26 -9.85 -9.63 -18.07
C ALA A 26 -10.38 -9.46 -19.50
N VAL A 27 -9.72 -8.63 -20.32
CA VAL A 27 -9.96 -8.57 -21.76
C VAL A 27 -9.16 -9.68 -22.43
N SER A 28 -9.84 -10.78 -22.77
CA SER A 28 -9.32 -11.83 -23.63
C SER A 28 -9.31 -11.37 -25.09
N VAL A 29 -8.11 -11.29 -25.67
CA VAL A 29 -7.88 -11.07 -27.11
C VAL A 29 -8.16 -12.38 -27.85
N SER A 30 -9.17 -12.38 -28.73
CA SER A 30 -9.31 -13.39 -29.78
C SER A 30 -9.15 -12.72 -31.15
N ASN A 31 -8.13 -13.17 -31.89
CA ASN A 31 -7.89 -12.83 -33.27
C ASN A 31 -8.78 -13.69 -34.16
N GLU A 32 -9.77 -13.09 -34.82
CA GLU A 32 -10.37 -13.68 -36.01
C GLU A 32 -10.11 -12.80 -37.23
N VAL A 33 -9.36 -13.38 -38.16
CA VAL A 33 -9.12 -12.88 -39.51
C VAL A 33 -10.39 -13.11 -40.32
N ASN A 34 -11.14 -12.04 -40.60
CA ASN A 34 -12.26 -12.11 -41.55
C ASN A 34 -11.82 -11.51 -42.90
N THR A 35 -11.50 -12.41 -43.83
CA THR A 35 -11.32 -12.09 -45.25
C THR A 35 -12.66 -12.26 -45.94
N ASN A 36 -13.38 -11.16 -46.18
CA ASN A 36 -14.49 -11.17 -47.13
C ASN A 36 -14.57 -9.83 -47.86
N SER A 37 -14.12 -9.87 -49.10
CA SER A 37 -14.34 -8.87 -50.14
C SER A 37 -15.81 -8.94 -50.58
N VAL A 38 -16.61 -7.96 -50.15
CA VAL A 38 -17.96 -7.74 -50.66
C VAL A 38 -17.96 -6.41 -51.41
N THR A 39 -17.96 -6.49 -52.74
CA THR A 39 -18.37 -5.41 -53.63
C THR A 39 -19.84 -5.09 -53.35
N GLN A 40 -20.10 -4.08 -52.52
CA GLN A 40 -21.42 -3.48 -52.39
C GLN A 40 -21.56 -2.37 -53.44
N GLU A 41 -22.53 -2.55 -54.34
CA GLU A 41 -23.08 -1.45 -55.14
C GLU A 41 -23.68 -0.42 -54.17
N ILE A 42 -23.13 0.80 -54.23
CA ILE A 42 -23.59 1.92 -53.40
C ILE A 42 -24.86 2.49 -54.04
N ASP A 43 -25.95 2.47 -53.28
CA ASP A 43 -27.17 3.22 -53.58
C ASP A 43 -26.81 4.72 -53.71
N PRO A 44 -27.01 5.35 -54.88
CA PRO A 44 -26.61 6.73 -55.13
C PRO A 44 -27.39 7.78 -54.31
N THR A 45 -28.33 7.38 -53.45
CA THR A 45 -29.15 8.31 -52.66
C THR A 45 -28.73 8.46 -51.18
N ASP A 46 -27.85 7.62 -50.64
CA ASP A 46 -27.36 7.79 -49.25
C ASP A 46 -26.19 8.79 -49.19
N THR A 47 -26.54 10.07 -49.10
CA THR A 47 -25.55 11.17 -49.01
C THR A 47 -25.09 11.45 -47.58
N THR A 48 -25.56 10.71 -46.56
CA THR A 48 -25.32 11.08 -45.16
C THR A 48 -23.85 11.09 -44.75
N LYS A 49 -23.00 10.27 -45.41
CA LYS A 49 -21.56 10.15 -45.13
C LYS A 49 -20.64 10.98 -46.02
N LEU A 50 -21.18 11.78 -46.95
CA LEU A 50 -20.37 12.55 -47.91
C LEU A 50 -19.85 13.87 -47.33
N SER A 51 -18.63 14.24 -47.70
CA SER A 51 -18.04 15.55 -47.36
C SER A 51 -18.90 16.68 -47.94
N LYS A 52 -18.85 17.86 -47.31
CA LYS A 52 -19.61 19.03 -47.74
C LYS A 52 -19.34 19.40 -49.21
N PHE A 53 -18.08 19.28 -49.66
CA PHE A 53 -17.70 19.50 -51.06
C PHE A 53 -18.20 18.38 -52.00
N ALA A 54 -18.23 17.12 -51.56
CA ALA A 54 -18.75 16.01 -52.36
C ALA A 54 -20.26 16.16 -52.62
N LYS A 55 -21.04 16.61 -51.63
CA LYS A 55 -22.47 16.91 -51.76
C LYS A 55 -22.72 18.02 -52.79
N LEU A 56 -22.03 19.16 -52.64
CA LEU A 56 -22.16 20.31 -53.53
C LEU A 56 -21.74 20.01 -54.98
N LYS A 57 -20.71 19.19 -55.18
CA LYS A 57 -20.29 18.75 -56.52
C LYS A 57 -21.32 17.84 -57.18
N ILE A 58 -21.95 16.94 -56.43
CA ILE A 58 -23.03 16.09 -56.94
C ILE A 58 -24.23 16.96 -57.35
N GLU A 59 -24.63 17.91 -56.51
CA GLU A 59 -25.72 18.86 -56.81
C GLU A 59 -25.44 19.68 -58.09
N ALA A 60 -24.24 20.25 -58.24
CA ALA A 60 -23.86 21.00 -59.43
C ALA A 60 -23.86 20.12 -60.70
N LYS A 61 -23.41 18.86 -60.58
CA LYS A 61 -23.40 17.91 -61.68
C LYS A 61 -24.81 17.47 -62.10
N VAL A 62 -25.71 17.28 -61.14
CA VAL A 62 -27.14 16.97 -61.39
C VAL A 62 -27.84 18.16 -62.05
N ALA A 63 -27.52 19.39 -61.65
CA ALA A 63 -28.02 20.62 -62.27
C ALA A 63 -27.41 20.93 -63.65
N LYS A 64 -26.45 20.12 -64.13
CA LYS A 64 -25.64 20.35 -65.34
C LYS A 64 -24.89 21.69 -65.34
N ASP A 65 -24.66 22.26 -64.15
CA ASP A 65 -23.89 23.49 -63.96
C ASP A 65 -22.40 23.15 -63.87
N MET A 66 -21.79 22.96 -65.04
CA MET A 66 -20.40 22.54 -65.14
C MET A 66 -19.42 23.61 -64.65
N VAL A 67 -19.79 24.89 -64.76
CA VAL A 67 -18.95 26.01 -64.27
C VAL A 67 -18.82 25.92 -62.75
N ARG A 68 -19.96 25.80 -62.06
CA ARG A 68 -19.98 25.64 -60.60
C ARG A 68 -19.30 24.35 -60.12
N TYR A 69 -19.40 23.27 -60.89
CA TYR A 69 -18.69 22.02 -60.57
C TYR A 69 -17.16 22.22 -60.57
N TYR A 70 -16.61 22.91 -61.57
CA TYR A 70 -15.16 23.16 -61.63
C TYR A 70 -14.70 24.13 -60.55
N GLU A 71 -15.47 25.18 -60.24
CA GLU A 71 -15.17 26.09 -59.12
C GLU A 71 -15.09 25.34 -57.79
N LEU A 72 -16.02 24.42 -57.53
CA LEU A 72 -16.01 23.60 -56.31
C LEU A 72 -14.80 22.65 -56.24
N CYS A 73 -14.32 22.16 -57.38
CA CYS A 73 -13.10 21.34 -57.43
C CYS A 73 -11.86 22.15 -57.07
N GLU A 74 -11.74 23.39 -57.55
CA GLU A 74 -10.62 24.27 -57.20
C GLU A 74 -10.67 24.72 -55.74
N LEU A 75 -11.85 25.07 -55.23
CA LEU A 75 -12.02 25.42 -53.81
C LEU A 75 -11.67 24.27 -52.87
N GLU A 76 -11.99 23.02 -53.24
CA GLU A 76 -11.62 21.84 -52.44
C GLU A 76 -10.10 21.62 -52.43
N LYS A 77 -9.40 21.88 -53.55
CA LYS A 77 -7.93 21.83 -53.59
C LYS A 77 -7.32 22.86 -52.66
N VAL A 78 -7.79 24.11 -52.73
CA VAL A 78 -7.31 25.20 -51.86
C VAL A 78 -7.58 24.89 -50.39
N TYR A 79 -8.80 24.45 -50.05
CA TYR A 79 -9.15 24.09 -48.68
C TYR A 79 -8.26 22.96 -48.14
N ASN A 80 -8.03 21.90 -48.93
CA ASN A 80 -7.18 20.79 -48.52
C ASN A 80 -5.71 21.21 -48.37
N GLN A 81 -5.24 22.16 -49.17
CA GLN A 81 -3.90 22.74 -49.03
C GLN A 81 -3.77 23.54 -47.73
N GLU A 82 -4.74 24.39 -47.41
CA GLU A 82 -4.77 25.14 -46.15
C GLU A 82 -4.81 24.20 -44.93
N GLN A 83 -5.57 23.10 -44.99
CA GLN A 83 -5.59 22.11 -43.90
C GLN A 83 -4.25 21.37 -43.75
N LYS A 84 -3.58 21.05 -44.87
CA LYS A 84 -2.23 20.46 -44.85
C LYS A 84 -1.21 21.44 -44.27
N GLU A 85 -1.29 22.72 -44.62
CA GLU A 85 -0.42 23.77 -44.08
C GLU A 85 -0.68 24.02 -42.59
N LYS A 86 -1.94 24.04 -42.13
CA LYS A 86 -2.28 24.10 -40.70
C LYS A 86 -1.74 22.88 -39.93
N THR A 87 -1.88 21.69 -40.49
CA THR A 87 -1.37 20.45 -39.88
C THR A 87 0.17 20.45 -39.84
N LYS A 88 0.82 21.00 -40.86
CA LYS A 88 2.27 21.17 -40.91
C LYS A 88 2.75 22.19 -39.89
N GLN A 89 2.08 23.33 -39.76
CA GLN A 89 2.38 24.33 -38.73
C GLN A 89 2.19 23.78 -37.30
N LEU A 90 1.17 22.96 -37.05
CA LEU A 90 0.97 22.25 -35.77
C LEU A 90 2.09 21.22 -35.49
N LYS A 91 2.60 20.54 -36.51
CA LYS A 91 3.74 19.61 -36.40
C LYS A 91 5.08 20.33 -36.21
N ASP A 92 5.28 21.45 -36.88
CA ASP A 92 6.49 22.26 -36.74
C ASP A 92 6.54 22.95 -35.35
N SER A 93 5.37 23.33 -34.81
CA SER A 93 5.22 23.84 -33.43
C SER A 93 5.55 22.80 -32.35
N SER A 94 5.19 21.53 -32.59
CA SER A 94 5.50 20.42 -31.67
C SER A 94 6.96 19.96 -31.79
N THR A 95 7.59 20.14 -32.95
CA THR A 95 9.01 19.81 -33.15
C THR A 95 9.95 20.81 -32.45
N GLN A 96 9.51 22.06 -32.23
CA GLN A 96 10.28 23.07 -31.49
C GLN A 96 10.25 22.91 -29.96
N GLN A 97 9.39 22.05 -29.39
CA GLN A 97 9.38 21.76 -27.94
C GLN A 97 10.35 20.64 -27.52
N ASN A 98 11.08 20.02 -28.46
CA ASN A 98 11.89 18.83 -28.22
C ASN A 98 13.25 19.08 -27.53
N ASN A 99 13.47 20.28 -26.97
CA ASN A 99 14.63 20.60 -26.13
C ASN A 99 14.26 20.76 -24.64
N GLN A 100 12.99 20.56 -24.28
CA GLN A 100 12.55 20.56 -22.88
C GLN A 100 12.73 19.15 -22.31
N VAL A 101 13.53 19.02 -21.25
CA VAL A 101 13.75 17.75 -20.58
C VAL A 101 12.41 17.17 -20.13
N ASN A 102 12.23 15.87 -20.34
CA ASN A 102 11.00 15.16 -20.03
C ASN A 102 10.63 15.39 -18.54
N PRO A 103 9.46 15.99 -18.21
CA PRO A 103 9.08 16.32 -16.84
C PRO A 103 9.11 15.13 -15.88
N GLN A 104 8.85 13.92 -16.39
CA GLN A 104 8.93 12.69 -15.61
C GLN A 104 10.37 12.37 -15.17
N LEU A 105 11.36 12.61 -16.03
CA LEU A 105 12.78 12.45 -15.68
C LEU A 105 13.26 13.53 -14.72
N GLU A 106 12.81 14.76 -14.89
CA GLU A 106 13.15 15.84 -13.95
C GLU A 106 12.62 15.55 -12.55
N TYR A 107 11.37 15.09 -12.43
CA TYR A 107 10.82 14.65 -11.15
C TYR A 107 11.62 13.49 -10.55
N ALA A 108 12.05 12.52 -11.38
CA ALA A 108 12.88 11.41 -10.93
C ALA A 108 14.23 11.89 -10.37
N TRP A 109 14.86 12.88 -11.01
CA TRP A 109 16.09 13.49 -10.49
C TRP A 109 15.85 14.30 -9.22
N PHE A 110 14.74 15.05 -9.14
CA PHE A 110 14.33 15.73 -7.92
C PHE A 110 14.14 14.74 -6.77
N ALA A 111 13.43 13.65 -7.00
CA ALA A 111 13.19 12.61 -6.00
C ALA A 111 14.50 11.92 -5.57
N LYS A 112 15.42 11.67 -6.50
CA LYS A 112 16.73 11.09 -6.22
C LYS A 112 17.59 11.98 -5.31
N THR A 113 17.47 13.30 -5.38
CA THR A 113 18.20 14.22 -4.50
C THR A 113 17.57 14.36 -3.12
N GLN A 114 16.29 14.00 -2.95
CA GLN A 114 15.63 14.00 -1.65
C GLN A 114 16.18 12.86 -0.77
N THR A 115 16.88 13.22 0.30
CA THR A 115 17.41 12.24 1.25
C THR A 115 16.30 11.53 2.03
N HIS A 116 15.17 12.20 2.23
CA HIS A 116 14.02 11.71 2.99
C HIS A 116 13.07 10.84 2.16
N TYR A 117 13.42 10.52 0.91
CA TYR A 117 12.69 9.57 0.06
C TYR A 117 13.48 8.28 -0.11
N SER A 118 12.77 7.17 -0.06
CA SER A 118 13.37 5.86 -0.25
C SER A 118 12.39 4.87 -0.86
N VAL A 119 12.91 3.77 -1.39
CA VAL A 119 12.11 2.70 -1.99
C VAL A 119 12.52 1.33 -1.48
N ASP A 120 11.54 0.47 -1.24
CA ASP A 120 11.75 -0.95 -1.03
C ASP A 120 11.02 -1.72 -2.13
N VAL A 121 11.62 -2.82 -2.59
CA VAL A 121 10.99 -3.69 -3.60
C VAL A 121 10.71 -5.03 -2.95
N PHE A 122 9.43 -5.36 -2.89
CA PHE A 122 8.95 -6.64 -2.42
C PHE A 122 8.29 -7.35 -3.59
N GLU A 123 8.96 -8.39 -4.11
CA GLU A 123 8.57 -9.10 -5.32
C GLU A 123 8.44 -8.12 -6.51
N GLU A 124 7.24 -8.00 -7.10
CA GLU A 124 6.94 -7.09 -8.22
C GLU A 124 6.48 -5.70 -7.74
N ASN A 125 6.19 -5.55 -6.45
CA ASN A 125 5.65 -4.31 -5.89
C ASN A 125 6.77 -3.39 -5.39
N VAL A 126 6.73 -2.13 -5.82
CA VAL A 126 7.65 -1.08 -5.37
C VAL A 126 6.93 -0.16 -4.40
N ASN A 127 7.37 -0.14 -3.15
CA ASN A 127 6.81 0.73 -2.12
C ASN A 127 7.70 1.94 -1.92
N MET A 128 7.13 3.14 -2.00
CA MET A 128 7.81 4.38 -1.66
C MET A 128 7.66 4.65 -0.17
N TYR A 129 8.75 5.08 0.45
CA TYR A 129 8.81 5.48 1.85
C TYR A 129 9.26 6.92 1.97
N VAL A 130 8.72 7.61 2.96
CA VAL A 130 9.08 8.99 3.31
C VAL A 130 9.47 9.04 4.78
N TRP A 131 10.63 9.61 5.06
CA TRP A 131 11.09 9.81 6.42
C TRP A 131 10.26 10.92 7.09
N ASN A 132 9.53 10.57 8.15
CA ASN A 132 8.64 11.49 8.86
C ASN A 132 9.26 12.06 10.15
N LYS A 133 10.59 12.01 10.28
CA LYS A 133 11.40 12.33 11.47
C LYS A 133 11.47 11.24 12.54
N GLN A 134 10.61 10.23 12.47
CA GLN A 134 10.53 9.17 13.48
C GLN A 134 10.78 7.78 12.88
N PHE A 135 10.24 7.52 11.69
CA PHE A 135 10.41 6.27 10.97
C PHE A 135 10.21 6.49 9.46
N TRP A 136 10.49 5.46 8.68
CA TRP A 136 10.19 5.41 7.24
C TRP A 136 8.73 5.03 7.04
N GLU A 137 7.90 6.00 6.69
CA GLU A 137 6.47 5.82 6.51
C GLU A 137 6.16 5.43 5.06
N ILE A 138 5.50 4.28 4.88
CA ILE A 138 5.05 3.84 3.58
C ILE A 138 4.05 4.85 3.01
N GLN A 139 4.19 5.19 1.74
CA GLN A 139 3.26 6.05 1.04
C GLN A 139 2.29 5.20 0.24
N SER A 140 1.01 5.53 0.34
CA SER A 140 0.03 4.98 -0.60
C SER A 140 0.33 5.48 -2.02
N ASN A 141 -0.12 4.72 -3.03
CA ASN A 141 -0.02 5.16 -4.43
C ASN A 141 -0.66 6.54 -4.63
N PHE A 142 -1.81 6.78 -3.99
CA PHE A 142 -2.51 8.07 -4.05
C PHE A 142 -1.65 9.22 -3.53
N GLU A 143 -1.04 9.08 -2.34
CA GLU A 143 -0.18 10.12 -1.76
C GLU A 143 1.09 10.36 -2.58
N ALA A 144 1.70 9.29 -3.07
CA ALA A 144 2.91 9.38 -3.88
C ALA A 144 2.65 10.08 -5.23
N VAL A 145 1.54 9.75 -5.90
CA VAL A 145 1.10 10.42 -7.13
C VAL A 145 0.74 11.88 -6.85
N THR A 146 0.06 12.17 -5.74
CA THR A 146 -0.28 13.54 -5.33
C THR A 146 0.98 14.39 -5.14
N LYS A 147 2.04 13.83 -4.52
CA LYS A 147 3.34 14.52 -4.39
C LYS A 147 3.97 14.82 -5.74
N ALA A 148 3.93 13.89 -6.68
CA ALA A 148 4.41 14.11 -8.04
C ALA A 148 3.59 15.17 -8.77
N LEU A 149 2.26 15.16 -8.62
CA LEU A 149 1.37 16.13 -9.21
C LEU A 149 1.65 17.54 -8.70
N ASN A 150 1.73 17.73 -7.37
CA ASN A 150 2.05 19.02 -6.77
C ASN A 150 3.40 19.56 -7.23
N TRP A 151 4.40 18.68 -7.42
CA TRP A 151 5.69 19.07 -7.97
C TRP A 151 5.57 19.49 -9.44
N LEU A 152 4.80 18.76 -10.26
CA LEU A 152 4.55 19.11 -11.65
C LEU A 152 3.78 20.43 -11.77
N GLU A 153 2.80 20.70 -10.91
CA GLU A 153 2.07 21.98 -10.91
C GLU A 153 3.00 23.16 -10.64
N ALA A 154 3.97 22.98 -9.73
CA ALA A 154 4.94 24.02 -9.36
C ALA A 154 6.03 24.25 -10.42
N ASN A 155 6.46 23.21 -11.15
CA ASN A 155 7.63 23.28 -12.04
C ASN A 155 7.27 23.19 -13.53
N HIS A 156 6.19 22.50 -13.87
CA HIS A 156 5.74 22.16 -15.22
C HIS A 156 4.22 22.28 -15.36
N PHE A 157 3.65 23.41 -14.96
CA PHE A 157 2.19 23.64 -14.84
C PHE A 157 1.37 23.16 -16.05
N PHE A 158 1.80 23.47 -17.28
CA PHE A 158 1.10 23.06 -18.51
C PHE A 158 1.11 21.54 -18.78
N HIS A 159 1.91 20.79 -18.03
CA HIS A 159 2.01 19.33 -18.09
C HIS A 159 1.52 18.65 -16.81
N ALA A 160 1.02 19.40 -15.83
CA ALA A 160 0.50 18.84 -14.60
C ALA A 160 -0.86 18.19 -14.86
N ASN A 161 -0.89 16.86 -14.80
CA ASN A 161 -2.10 16.06 -14.73
C ASN A 161 -1.79 14.72 -14.07
N GLU A 162 -2.84 14.03 -13.62
CA GLU A 162 -2.74 12.76 -12.87
C GLU A 162 -1.95 11.68 -13.63
N ARG A 163 -2.16 11.56 -14.95
CA ARG A 163 -1.46 10.56 -15.76
C ARG A 163 0.04 10.81 -15.78
N LYS A 164 0.46 12.04 -16.06
CA LYS A 164 1.89 12.42 -16.08
C LYS A 164 2.51 12.35 -14.69
N ALA A 165 1.76 12.69 -13.63
CA ALA A 165 2.19 12.51 -12.26
C ALA A 165 2.43 11.03 -11.92
N THR A 166 1.53 10.14 -12.36
CA THR A 166 1.67 8.69 -12.20
C THR A 166 2.92 8.16 -12.92
N GLU A 167 3.14 8.57 -14.16
CA GLU A 167 4.33 8.18 -14.93
C GLU A 167 5.62 8.74 -14.31
N ALA A 168 5.60 9.98 -13.82
CA ALA A 168 6.71 10.62 -13.12
C ALA A 168 7.05 9.86 -11.83
N TYR A 169 6.05 9.55 -11.01
CA TYR A 169 6.20 8.74 -9.81
C TYR A 169 6.84 7.38 -10.11
N LYS A 170 6.27 6.61 -11.05
CA LYS A 170 6.81 5.30 -11.45
C LYS A 170 8.27 5.42 -11.89
N THR A 171 8.57 6.39 -12.75
CA THR A 171 9.94 6.68 -13.19
C THR A 171 10.84 6.97 -12.00
N ALA A 172 10.42 7.83 -11.09
CA ALA A 172 11.19 8.23 -9.92
C ALA A 172 11.53 7.06 -9.00
N THR A 173 10.64 6.08 -8.82
CA THR A 173 10.92 4.90 -7.98
C THR A 173 12.16 4.10 -8.43
N HIS A 174 12.51 4.15 -9.72
CA HIS A 174 13.73 3.51 -10.24
C HIS A 174 15.02 4.27 -9.90
N TYR A 175 14.94 5.56 -9.58
CA TYR A 175 16.10 6.43 -9.30
C TYR A 175 16.29 6.74 -7.82
N MET A 176 15.25 6.57 -6.99
CA MET A 176 15.30 6.79 -5.55
C MET A 176 16.27 5.81 -4.86
N LYS A 177 16.82 6.24 -3.72
CA LYS A 177 17.69 5.39 -2.89
C LYS A 177 16.90 4.23 -2.29
N ARG A 178 17.56 3.08 -2.13
CA ARG A 178 16.99 1.93 -1.43
C ARG A 178 16.77 2.22 0.05
N LEU A 179 15.72 1.61 0.60
CA LEU A 179 15.44 1.66 2.03
C LEU A 179 16.67 1.16 2.80
N PRO A 180 17.13 1.87 3.85
CA PRO A 180 18.23 1.37 4.67
C PRO A 180 17.92 0.01 5.27
N ALA A 181 18.96 -0.73 5.64
CA ALA A 181 18.79 -2.04 6.24
C ALA A 181 17.99 -1.95 7.55
N ARG A 182 17.13 -2.95 7.78
CA ARG A 182 16.47 -3.14 9.08
C ARG A 182 17.51 -3.49 10.14
N PRO A 183 17.33 -3.06 11.40
CA PRO A 183 18.26 -3.40 12.46
C PRO A 183 18.25 -4.92 12.70
N ASN A 184 19.44 -5.50 12.89
CA ASN A 184 19.62 -6.91 13.25
C ASN A 184 19.57 -7.15 14.77
N TYR A 185 19.23 -6.12 15.54
CA TYR A 185 19.05 -6.12 16.98
C TYR A 185 17.65 -5.62 17.35
N THR A 186 17.22 -5.86 18.58
CA THR A 186 15.91 -5.40 19.04
C THR A 186 15.90 -3.88 19.18
N LEU A 187 14.98 -3.25 18.49
CA LEU A 187 14.73 -1.81 18.52
C LEU A 187 13.22 -1.62 18.63
N ILE A 188 12.78 -0.86 19.63
CA ILE A 188 11.37 -0.60 19.92
C ILE A 188 11.10 0.87 19.57
N PRO A 189 10.52 1.16 18.39
CA PRO A 189 10.28 2.53 17.97
C PRO A 189 9.02 3.11 18.63
N LEU A 190 9.16 4.23 19.33
CA LEU A 190 8.07 5.03 19.88
C LEU A 190 7.94 6.34 19.09
N LEU A 191 6.88 7.10 19.32
CA LEU A 191 6.65 8.35 18.59
C LEU A 191 7.81 9.34 18.78
N ASN A 192 8.29 9.56 19.99
CA ASN A 192 9.33 10.57 20.23
C ASN A 192 10.77 10.03 20.26
N THR A 193 10.96 8.71 20.44
CA THR A 193 12.29 8.11 20.62
C THR A 193 12.26 6.62 20.33
N TRP A 194 13.42 6.00 20.18
CA TRP A 194 13.57 4.56 20.08
C TRP A 194 14.21 3.99 21.35
N ILE A 195 13.76 2.81 21.76
CA ILE A 195 14.35 2.06 22.88
C ILE A 195 15.14 0.88 22.34
N VAL A 196 16.37 0.72 22.79
CA VAL A 196 17.27 -0.39 22.45
C VAL A 196 17.64 -1.13 23.74
N PRO A 197 17.08 -2.32 24.00
CA PRO A 197 17.50 -3.16 25.11
C PRO A 197 18.95 -3.61 24.94
N THR A 198 19.79 -3.39 25.94
CA THR A 198 21.18 -3.87 25.97
C THR A 198 21.26 -5.31 26.46
N GLN A 199 22.40 -5.96 26.24
CA GLN A 199 22.66 -7.31 26.76
C GLN A 199 22.68 -7.37 28.30
N GLU A 200 22.91 -6.23 28.95
CA GLU A 200 22.91 -6.06 30.41
C GLU A 200 21.50 -5.81 30.97
N GLY A 201 20.47 -5.80 30.12
CA GLY A 201 19.07 -5.57 30.50
C GLY A 201 18.70 -4.08 30.69
N GLN A 202 19.60 -3.16 30.32
CA GLN A 202 19.31 -1.72 30.36
C GLN A 202 18.52 -1.29 29.10
N LEU A 203 17.72 -0.24 29.22
CA LEU A 203 16.93 0.29 28.10
C LEU A 203 17.57 1.57 27.59
N GLU A 204 18.43 1.47 26.57
CA GLU A 204 19.09 2.63 25.96
C GLU A 204 18.07 3.44 25.13
N VAL A 205 18.03 4.75 25.33
CA VAL A 205 17.15 5.67 24.62
C VAL A 205 17.93 6.33 23.48
N VAL A 206 17.40 6.20 22.27
CA VAL A 206 18.09 6.59 21.03
C VAL A 206 17.21 7.53 20.21
N GLU A 207 17.85 8.52 19.57
CA GLU A 207 17.17 9.43 18.65
C GLU A 207 16.81 8.69 17.34
N PRO A 208 15.60 8.85 16.81
CA PRO A 208 15.26 8.32 15.50
C PRO A 208 16.19 8.84 14.41
N THR A 209 16.68 7.94 13.56
CA THR A 209 17.53 8.30 12.43
C THR A 209 17.06 7.66 11.13
N MET A 210 17.19 8.41 10.05
CA MET A 210 16.89 7.92 8.70
C MET A 210 17.88 6.86 8.21
N ASP A 211 18.99 6.63 8.90
CA ASP A 211 20.02 5.64 8.50
C ASP A 211 19.60 4.19 8.78
N ILE A 212 18.50 3.98 9.51
CA ILE A 212 17.99 2.66 9.88
C ILE A 212 16.59 2.48 9.26
N GLY A 213 16.36 1.32 8.63
CA GLY A 213 15.12 0.99 7.92
C GLY A 213 13.93 0.63 8.82
N VAL A 214 13.71 1.40 9.89
CA VAL A 214 12.54 1.25 10.76
C VAL A 214 11.31 1.75 10.01
N THR A 215 10.30 0.90 9.81
CA THR A 215 9.10 1.17 9.00
C THR A 215 7.79 1.14 9.80
N TYR A 216 7.90 1.13 11.12
CA TYR A 216 6.76 1.12 12.03
C TYR A 216 7.08 1.91 13.29
N VAL A 217 6.03 2.25 14.03
CA VAL A 217 6.13 2.91 15.33
C VAL A 217 5.03 2.38 16.25
N ILE A 218 5.30 2.30 17.54
CA ILE A 218 4.29 2.11 18.57
C ILE A 218 3.68 3.47 18.85
N ASN A 219 2.35 3.58 18.78
CA ASN A 219 1.61 4.83 18.96
C ASN A 219 1.58 5.27 20.45
N THR A 220 2.76 5.57 20.99
CA THR A 220 2.98 6.01 22.36
C THR A 220 4.27 6.84 22.44
N GLU A 221 4.37 7.69 23.45
CA GLU A 221 5.54 8.52 23.72
C GLU A 221 6.20 8.09 25.03
N LEU A 222 7.53 8.10 25.05
CA LEU A 222 8.27 7.96 26.30
C LEU A 222 8.24 9.27 27.06
N ASN A 223 7.96 9.24 28.36
CA ASN A 223 8.14 10.43 29.18
C ASN A 223 9.65 10.68 29.40
N THR A 224 10.20 11.61 28.63
CA THR A 224 11.62 11.97 28.64
C THR A 224 11.95 13.17 29.54
N LYS A 225 10.99 13.69 30.33
CA LYS A 225 11.20 14.91 31.15
C LYS A 225 12.32 14.76 32.17
N ASP A 226 12.49 13.56 32.70
CA ASP A 226 13.50 13.24 33.70
C ASP A 226 14.82 12.75 33.06
N LEU A 227 14.86 12.61 31.73
CA LEU A 227 16.06 12.24 31.01
C LEU A 227 16.89 13.50 30.70
N PRO A 228 18.23 13.42 30.73
CA PRO A 228 19.08 14.55 30.38
C PRO A 228 18.81 15.02 28.95
N ALA A 229 18.40 16.28 28.81
CA ALA A 229 17.76 16.84 27.60
C ALA A 229 18.59 16.87 26.30
N LYS A 230 19.86 16.41 26.28
CA LYS A 230 20.80 16.66 25.16
C LYS A 230 21.89 15.60 24.94
N GLN A 231 21.60 14.30 25.11
CA GLN A 231 22.63 13.26 24.92
C GLN A 231 22.14 12.03 24.15
N PHE A 232 21.11 12.17 23.31
CA PHE A 232 20.74 11.06 22.43
C PHE A 232 21.82 10.88 21.37
N ARG A 233 22.30 9.64 21.25
CA ARG A 233 23.33 9.27 20.29
C ARG A 233 22.81 9.47 18.86
N LYS A 234 23.50 10.30 18.08
CA LYS A 234 23.39 10.27 16.62
C LYS A 234 24.13 9.03 16.12
N PHE A 235 23.44 8.15 15.41
CA PHE A 235 23.95 6.82 15.04
C PHE A 235 25.22 6.83 14.15
N ASN A 236 25.62 7.99 13.61
CA ASN A 236 26.71 8.15 12.65
C ASN A 236 27.88 9.06 13.09
N GLN A 237 28.04 9.35 14.39
CA GLN A 237 29.25 10.05 14.86
C GLN A 237 30.31 9.04 15.31
N THR A 238 31.47 9.08 14.63
CA THR A 238 32.73 8.38 14.98
C THR A 238 33.41 8.97 16.21
N GLU A 239 32.89 10.06 16.77
CA GLU A 239 33.32 10.56 18.06
C GLU A 239 32.63 9.78 19.18
N PRO A 240 33.31 9.50 20.30
CA PRO A 240 32.68 8.87 21.44
C PRO A 240 31.62 9.84 22.00
N VAL A 241 30.36 9.66 21.60
CA VAL A 241 29.23 10.25 22.31
C VAL A 241 29.18 9.56 23.67
N ASN A 242 29.87 10.15 24.63
CA ASN A 242 30.28 9.51 25.88
C ASN A 242 29.16 9.43 26.93
N THR A 243 27.89 9.49 26.51
CA THR A 243 26.79 9.30 27.44
C THR A 243 25.63 8.60 26.77
N LYS A 244 25.57 7.28 26.97
CA LYS A 244 24.34 6.53 26.76
C LYS A 244 23.31 7.01 27.77
N VAL A 245 22.09 7.23 27.32
CA VAL A 245 20.95 7.56 28.18
C VAL A 245 20.13 6.30 28.37
N TYR A 246 19.94 5.89 29.62
CA TYR A 246 19.13 4.73 29.95
C TYR A 246 17.79 5.17 30.54
N TYR A 247 16.72 4.52 30.10
CA TYR A 247 15.39 4.67 30.66
C TYR A 247 15.17 3.66 31.78
N GLU A 248 14.76 4.14 32.94
CA GLU A 248 14.32 3.31 34.06
C GLU A 248 12.78 3.40 34.18
N PRO A 249 12.05 2.30 33.92
CA PRO A 249 10.60 2.28 34.08
C PRO A 249 10.20 2.59 35.52
N LYS A 250 9.37 3.62 35.72
CA LYS A 250 8.82 3.93 37.04
C LYS A 250 7.78 2.87 37.45
N PRO A 251 7.64 2.58 38.76
CA PRO A 251 6.56 1.73 39.25
C PRO A 251 5.19 2.24 38.80
N LEU A 252 4.25 1.32 38.57
CA LEU A 252 2.89 1.68 38.19
C LEU A 252 2.21 2.47 39.31
N PRO A 253 1.59 3.64 39.01
CA PRO A 253 0.86 4.41 40.00
C PRO A 253 -0.27 3.58 40.65
N GLU A 254 -0.42 3.67 41.97
CA GLU A 254 -1.46 2.97 42.75
C GLU A 254 -2.88 3.27 42.25
N SER A 255 -3.10 4.52 41.82
CA SER A 255 -4.39 4.97 41.30
C SER A 255 -4.66 4.55 39.85
N SER A 256 -3.68 4.00 39.13
CA SER A 256 -3.82 3.71 37.70
C SER A 256 -4.80 2.56 37.44
N MET A 257 -5.64 2.72 36.42
CA MET A 257 -6.58 1.66 35.99
C MET A 257 -5.84 0.40 35.55
N PHE A 258 -4.68 0.55 34.91
CA PHE A 258 -3.87 -0.58 34.47
C PHE A 258 -3.35 -1.42 35.63
N ARG A 259 -2.86 -0.79 36.71
CA ARG A 259 -2.45 -1.51 37.91
C ARG A 259 -3.60 -2.30 38.53
N LYS A 260 -4.75 -1.66 38.73
CA LYS A 260 -5.96 -2.31 39.25
C LYS A 260 -6.38 -3.51 38.40
N PHE A 261 -6.34 -3.36 37.08
CA PHE A 261 -6.64 -4.43 36.12
C PHE A 261 -5.68 -5.61 36.23
N ILE A 262 -4.37 -5.35 36.26
CA ILE A 262 -3.36 -6.40 36.33
C ILE A 262 -3.39 -7.10 37.69
N GLU A 263 -3.54 -6.37 38.79
CA GLU A 263 -3.62 -6.96 40.13
C GLU A 263 -4.91 -7.76 40.35
N SER A 264 -6.03 -7.36 39.72
CA SER A 264 -7.29 -8.12 39.81
C SER A 264 -7.29 -9.36 38.90
N SER A 265 -6.76 -9.24 37.69
CA SER A 265 -6.78 -10.34 36.70
C SER A 265 -5.65 -11.36 36.92
N LEU A 266 -4.52 -10.90 37.46
CA LEU A 266 -3.34 -11.71 37.76
C LEU A 266 -2.89 -11.41 39.21
N PRO A 267 -3.56 -11.95 40.24
CA PRO A 267 -3.28 -11.60 41.63
C PRO A 267 -1.91 -12.08 42.12
N ASP A 268 -1.41 -13.18 41.55
CA ASP A 268 -0.08 -13.73 41.86
C ASP A 268 1.04 -12.88 41.22
N PRO A 269 1.94 -12.27 42.02
CA PRO A 269 3.07 -11.50 41.52
C PRO A 269 3.99 -12.29 40.59
N GLN A 270 4.19 -13.59 40.80
CA GLN A 270 5.08 -14.42 39.97
C GLN A 270 4.48 -14.62 38.58
N VAL A 271 3.17 -14.87 38.51
CA VAL A 271 2.45 -14.96 37.23
C VAL A 271 2.48 -13.62 36.50
N ARG A 272 2.30 -12.49 37.21
CA ARG A 272 2.43 -11.15 36.61
C ARG A 272 3.81 -10.93 35.98
N GLN A 273 4.87 -11.33 36.68
CA GLN A 273 6.23 -11.20 36.18
C GLN A 273 6.43 -12.02 34.90
N LEU A 274 5.95 -13.27 34.87
CA LEU A 274 6.03 -14.13 33.69
C LEU A 274 5.25 -13.56 32.50
N VAL A 275 4.04 -13.04 32.75
CA VAL A 275 3.23 -12.38 31.70
C VAL A 275 3.94 -11.14 31.18
N GLN A 276 4.51 -10.31 32.07
CA GLN A 276 5.27 -9.12 31.69
C GLN A 276 6.47 -9.48 30.82
N GLU A 277 7.23 -10.50 31.20
CA GLU A 277 8.39 -10.99 30.43
C GLU A 277 7.96 -11.41 29.03
N TYR A 278 6.89 -12.19 28.92
CA TYR A 278 6.39 -12.64 27.62
C TYR A 278 5.87 -11.48 26.76
N CYS A 279 5.13 -10.53 27.35
CA CYS A 279 4.71 -9.32 26.65
C CYS A 279 5.92 -8.54 26.12
N GLY A 280 6.97 -8.38 26.93
CA GLY A 280 8.23 -7.77 26.52
C GLY A 280 8.93 -8.55 25.40
N TYR A 281 8.94 -9.88 25.49
CA TYR A 281 9.51 -10.75 24.47
C TYR A 281 8.84 -10.56 23.09
N THR A 282 7.53 -10.32 23.04
CA THR A 282 6.83 -10.04 21.77
C THR A 282 7.34 -8.77 21.08
N LEU A 283 7.89 -7.80 21.82
CA LEU A 283 8.45 -6.56 21.26
C LEU A 283 9.88 -6.73 20.72
N THR A 284 10.47 -7.91 20.88
CA THR A 284 11.78 -8.23 20.32
C THR A 284 11.67 -8.74 18.89
N ASN A 285 12.76 -8.63 18.13
CA ASN A 285 12.86 -9.21 16.79
C ASN A 285 13.28 -10.68 16.79
N SER A 286 13.26 -11.35 17.95
CA SER A 286 13.79 -12.70 18.14
C SER A 286 12.66 -13.72 18.30
N ILE A 287 12.69 -14.79 17.52
CA ILE A 287 11.78 -15.95 17.66
C ILE A 287 12.42 -17.14 18.38
N LYS A 288 13.57 -16.94 19.04
CA LYS A 288 14.41 -18.01 19.59
C LYS A 288 13.72 -18.91 20.62
N HIS A 289 12.76 -18.39 21.38
CA HIS A 289 12.13 -19.19 22.43
C HIS A 289 11.05 -20.14 21.90
N GLN A 290 10.46 -19.86 20.71
CA GLN A 290 9.45 -20.71 20.08
C GLN A 290 8.32 -21.16 21.04
N VAL A 291 7.96 -20.31 21.99
CA VAL A 291 6.92 -20.56 22.99
C VAL A 291 5.63 -19.83 22.63
N ALA A 292 4.50 -20.41 23.04
CA ALA A 292 3.18 -19.80 22.97
C ALA A 292 2.55 -19.76 24.37
N GLN A 293 1.79 -18.71 24.67
CA GLN A 293 0.94 -18.67 25.86
C GLN A 293 -0.47 -19.14 25.53
N ILE A 294 -0.98 -20.07 26.34
CA ILE A 294 -2.38 -20.51 26.29
C ILE A 294 -3.09 -19.90 27.48
N TRP A 295 -4.12 -19.10 27.20
CA TRP A 295 -4.90 -18.40 28.21
C TRP A 295 -6.26 -19.09 28.37
N GLU A 296 -6.32 -20.03 29.30
CA GLU A 296 -7.55 -20.76 29.61
C GLU A 296 -8.32 -20.10 30.78
N GLY A 297 -9.62 -20.31 30.82
CA GLY A 297 -10.46 -20.01 31.98
C GLY A 297 -11.74 -19.28 31.57
N ASP A 298 -12.61 -19.09 32.55
CA ASP A 298 -13.94 -18.53 32.32
C ASP A 298 -13.88 -17.08 31.78
N GLY A 299 -15.04 -16.62 31.29
CA GLY A 299 -15.23 -15.26 30.80
C GLY A 299 -14.97 -14.20 31.87
N ALA A 300 -14.84 -12.93 31.44
CA ALA A 300 -14.65 -11.75 32.30
C ALA A 300 -13.33 -11.67 33.12
N ASN A 301 -12.39 -12.58 32.91
CA ASN A 301 -11.09 -12.60 33.59
C ASN A 301 -10.00 -11.71 32.95
N GLY A 302 -10.38 -10.70 32.15
CA GLY A 302 -9.41 -9.75 31.59
C GLY A 302 -8.59 -10.20 30.37
N LYS A 303 -8.74 -11.45 29.90
CA LYS A 303 -8.01 -12.00 28.74
C LYS A 303 -8.11 -11.13 27.49
N SER A 304 -9.34 -10.80 27.07
CA SER A 304 -9.58 -9.94 25.89
C SER A 304 -9.07 -8.52 26.08
N VAL A 305 -9.00 -8.03 27.33
CA VAL A 305 -8.45 -6.70 27.63
C VAL A 305 -6.94 -6.70 27.45
N LEU A 306 -6.23 -7.73 27.94
CA LEU A 306 -4.80 -7.87 27.73
C LEU A 306 -4.46 -8.01 26.24
N LEU A 307 -5.21 -8.82 25.48
CA LEU A 307 -5.03 -8.93 24.04
C LEU A 307 -5.17 -7.58 23.33
N LYS A 308 -6.21 -6.79 23.67
CA LYS A 308 -6.38 -5.43 23.14
C LYS A 308 -5.23 -4.49 23.50
N LEU A 309 -4.62 -4.64 24.68
CA LEU A 309 -3.44 -3.86 25.04
C LEU A 309 -2.23 -4.26 24.18
N MET A 310 -2.00 -5.56 23.99
CA MET A 310 -0.95 -6.06 23.13
C MET A 310 -1.16 -5.63 21.67
N GLU A 311 -2.40 -5.64 21.19
CA GLU A 311 -2.74 -5.14 19.86
C GLU A 311 -2.31 -3.68 19.65
N LYS A 312 -2.37 -2.85 20.69
CA LYS A 312 -1.92 -1.45 20.63
C LYS A 312 -0.41 -1.30 20.65
N LEU A 313 0.34 -2.30 21.11
CA LEU A 313 1.80 -2.31 21.11
C LEU A 313 2.40 -2.85 19.81
N HIS A 314 1.59 -3.48 18.95
CA HIS A 314 2.04 -4.13 17.72
C HIS A 314 1.50 -3.44 16.48
N ASN A 315 2.35 -3.23 15.48
CA ASN A 315 1.94 -2.61 14.20
C ASN A 315 1.05 -3.55 13.36
N LYS A 316 1.30 -4.86 13.44
CA LYS A 316 0.55 -5.89 12.71
C LYS A 316 0.10 -6.97 13.68
N VAL A 317 -1.21 -7.18 13.72
CA VAL A 317 -1.85 -8.19 14.56
C VAL A 317 -2.77 -9.01 13.67
N ALA A 318 -2.76 -10.32 13.86
CA ALA A 318 -3.70 -11.23 13.23
C ALA A 318 -4.49 -11.96 14.31
N ALA A 319 -5.81 -12.06 14.11
CA ALA A 319 -6.67 -12.94 14.88
C ALA A 319 -6.96 -14.18 14.03
N LEU A 320 -6.84 -15.36 14.62
CA LEU A 320 -7.09 -16.63 13.97
C LEU A 320 -8.18 -17.38 14.71
N ASP A 321 -9.17 -17.83 13.96
CA ASP A 321 -10.17 -18.78 14.45
C ASP A 321 -9.64 -20.20 14.19
N LEU A 322 -9.45 -20.97 15.27
CA LEU A 322 -8.89 -22.32 15.20
C LEU A 322 -9.81 -23.29 14.45
N ASP A 323 -11.11 -22.99 14.33
CA ASP A 323 -12.05 -23.79 13.56
C ASP A 323 -12.01 -23.44 12.06
N LYS A 324 -11.35 -22.33 11.68
CA LYS A 324 -11.25 -21.83 10.30
C LYS A 324 -9.80 -21.78 9.82
N LEU A 325 -9.07 -22.85 10.06
CA LEU A 325 -7.69 -23.02 9.59
C LEU A 325 -7.62 -23.42 8.10
N GLU A 326 -8.74 -23.78 7.47
CA GLU A 326 -8.81 -24.07 6.04
C GLU A 326 -8.52 -22.81 5.21
N GLY A 327 -7.54 -22.89 4.29
CA GLY A 327 -7.15 -21.78 3.42
C GLY A 327 -5.94 -20.95 3.90
N PHE A 328 -5.42 -21.19 5.11
CA PHE A 328 -4.10 -20.67 5.47
C PHE A 328 -3.02 -21.45 4.71
N ALA A 329 -2.55 -20.90 3.60
CA ALA A 329 -1.26 -21.28 3.01
C ALA A 329 -0.18 -20.92 4.03
N LEU A 330 0.19 -21.89 4.83
CA LEU A 330 1.10 -21.78 5.97
C LEU A 330 2.45 -21.20 5.52
N ALA A 331 2.68 -19.92 5.82
CA ALA A 331 4.02 -19.38 5.90
C ALA A 331 4.81 -20.25 6.89
N LEU A 332 5.77 -20.99 6.35
CA LEU A 332 6.30 -22.28 6.81
C LEU A 332 7.02 -22.29 8.18
N SER A 333 7.02 -21.21 8.97
CA SER A 333 7.85 -21.10 10.18
C SER A 333 7.09 -21.17 11.50
N ALA A 334 5.79 -20.87 11.54
CA ALA A 334 5.05 -20.75 12.81
C ALA A 334 4.32 -22.02 13.25
N MET A 335 3.97 -22.93 12.34
CA MET A 335 3.00 -24.00 12.64
C MET A 335 3.59 -25.42 12.77
N LEU A 336 4.86 -25.64 12.41
CA LEU A 336 5.44 -26.99 12.45
C LEU A 336 5.60 -27.55 13.87
N HIS A 337 5.61 -26.70 14.91
CA HIS A 337 5.70 -27.15 16.30
C HIS A 337 4.33 -27.38 16.97
N LEU A 338 3.28 -26.64 16.59
CA LEU A 338 1.96 -26.80 17.20
C LEU A 338 1.30 -28.13 16.81
N LEU A 339 1.52 -28.59 15.58
CA LEU A 339 1.02 -29.87 15.08
C LEU A 339 1.72 -31.10 15.70
N TRP A 340 2.97 -30.96 16.13
CA TRP A 340 3.69 -32.06 16.79
C TRP A 340 3.22 -32.28 18.24
N TRP A 341 2.89 -31.19 18.95
CA TRP A 341 2.40 -31.21 20.32
C TRP A 341 0.96 -31.77 20.42
N LEU A 342 0.05 -31.38 19.52
CA LEU A 342 -1.32 -31.91 19.49
C LEU A 342 -1.39 -33.39 19.11
N ARG A 343 -0.38 -33.94 18.42
CA ARG A 343 -0.31 -35.37 18.08
C ARG A 343 0.16 -36.25 19.24
N HIS A 344 0.89 -35.71 20.23
CA HIS A 344 1.37 -36.47 21.39
C HIS A 344 0.39 -36.49 22.57
N GLN A 345 -0.59 -35.58 22.62
CA GLN A 345 -1.64 -35.57 23.65
C GLN A 345 -2.72 -36.65 23.44
N ARG A 346 -2.82 -37.28 22.25
CA ARG A 346 -3.81 -38.35 21.97
C ARG A 346 -3.39 -39.76 22.39
N VAL A 347 -2.18 -39.97 22.92
CA VAL A 347 -1.67 -41.33 23.22
C VAL A 347 -1.67 -41.67 24.71
N VAL A 348 -2.02 -40.76 25.63
CA VAL A 348 -1.89 -40.99 27.09
C VAL A 348 -3.22 -41.08 27.85
N SER A 349 -4.39 -41.07 27.19
CA SER A 349 -5.71 -41.20 27.87
C SER A 349 -6.49 -42.49 27.57
N THR A 350 -5.81 -43.57 27.21
CA THR A 350 -6.42 -44.92 27.26
C THR A 350 -5.50 -45.88 28.02
N ASN A 351 -5.64 -45.86 29.34
CA ASN A 351 -5.53 -47.03 30.23
C ASN A 351 -5.77 -46.59 31.67
N SER A 352 -7.05 -46.58 32.06
CA SER A 352 -7.46 -46.70 33.45
C SER A 352 -8.06 -48.10 33.62
N ASN A 353 -7.36 -48.98 34.36
CA ASN A 353 -7.88 -50.01 35.27
C ASN A 353 -6.75 -50.95 35.72
#